data_AF-A0A7N0UEN1-F1
#
_entry.id   AF-A0A7N0UEN1-F1
#
_cell.length_a   1.000
_cell.length_b   1.000
_cell.length_c   1.000
_cell.angle_alpha   90.00
_cell.angle_beta   90.00
_cell.angle_gamma   90.00
#
_symmetry.space_group_name_H-M   'P 1'
#
loop_
_entity.id
_entity.type
_entity.pdbx_description
1 polymer ?
#
loop_
_entity_poly.entity_id
_entity_poly.type
_entity_poly.pdbx_seq_one_letter_code
_entity_poly.pdbx_strand_id
1 'polypeptide(L)'
;MRETIESSLQIMVSIWLGELLIGSMGAKKKGGAIFIRLVSAAGTGFFYVKKKNPRKIPEKLEFRKYDPRVNKHVLFTEAKMK
;
A
#
# COMPACT_ATOMS: atom_id res chain seq x y z
N MET A 1 -39.62 21.71 37.39
CA MET A 1 -39.83 20.46 36.61
C MET A 1 -39.56 20.62 35.10
N ARG A 2 -39.03 21.76 34.60
CA ARG A 2 -38.70 21.94 33.17
C ARG A 2 -37.19 21.83 32.87
N GLU A 3 -36.33 21.55 33.85
CA GLU A 3 -34.88 21.48 33.64
C GLU A 3 -34.36 20.05 33.38
N THR A 4 -35.13 19.02 33.77
CA THR A 4 -34.80 17.60 33.53
C THR A 4 -35.09 17.15 32.10
N ILE A 5 -36.02 17.80 31.40
CA ILE A 5 -36.39 17.45 30.02
C ILE A 5 -35.37 18.07 29.03
N GLU A 6 -34.89 19.29 29.33
CA GLU A 6 -33.86 19.97 28.52
C GLU A 6 -32.49 19.30 28.64
N SER A 7 -32.13 18.79 29.82
CA SER A 7 -30.87 18.05 30.00
C SER A 7 -30.86 16.70 29.28
N SER A 8 -32.00 16.01 29.21
CA SER A 8 -32.10 14.73 28.48
C SER A 8 -32.05 14.92 26.97
N LEU A 9 -32.64 16.02 26.46
CA LEU A 9 -32.52 16.42 25.07
C LEU A 9 -31.08 16.83 24.74
N GLN A 10 -30.38 17.53 25.63
CA GLN A 10 -28.97 17.92 25.44
C GLN A 10 -28.01 16.71 25.44
N ILE A 11 -28.27 15.69 26.27
CA ILE A 11 -27.54 14.42 26.26
C ILE A 11 -27.81 13.64 24.97
N MET A 12 -29.07 13.57 24.52
CA MET A 12 -29.42 12.96 23.22
C MET A 12 -28.77 13.69 22.04
N VAL A 13 -28.79 15.03 22.04
CA VAL A 13 -28.15 15.85 21.00
C VAL A 13 -26.64 15.66 21.00
N SER A 14 -25.99 15.55 22.17
CA SER A 14 -24.54 15.31 22.26
C SER A 14 -24.14 13.89 21.84
N ILE A 15 -24.95 12.87 22.16
CA ILE A 15 -24.72 11.48 21.73
C ILE A 15 -24.93 11.35 20.22
N TRP A 16 -25.99 11.94 19.68
CA TRP A 16 -26.30 11.88 18.25
C TRP A 16 -25.31 12.66 17.38
N LEU A 17 -24.83 13.82 17.85
CA LEU A 17 -23.81 14.61 17.15
C LEU A 17 -22.42 13.93 17.17
N GLY A 18 -22.14 13.12 18.20
CA GLY A 18 -20.90 12.35 18.34
C GLY A 18 -20.81 11.13 17.40
N GLU A 19 -21.92 10.42 17.17
CA GLU A 19 -21.96 9.28 16.24
C GLU A 19 -21.72 9.68 14.79
N LEU A 20 -22.11 10.90 14.41
CA LEU A 20 -21.97 11.41 13.04
C LEU A 20 -20.51 11.77 12.67
N LEU A 21 -19.63 11.93 13.66
CA LEU A 21 -18.21 12.28 13.46
C LEU A 21 -17.27 11.07 13.41
N ILE A 22 -17.74 9.85 13.67
CA ILE A 22 -16.94 8.61 13.62
C ILE A 22 -17.13 7.86 12.28
N GLY A 23 -18.11 8.25 11.47
CA GLY A 23 -18.42 7.64 10.19
C GLY A 23 -17.42 7.97 9.08
N SER A 24 -16.83 6.92 8.50
CA SER A 24 -16.05 6.92 7.24
C SER A 24 -14.53 7.06 7.34
N MET A 25 -13.88 6.15 8.09
CA MET A 25 -12.63 5.59 7.60
C MET A 25 -12.94 4.60 6.45
N GLY A 26 -13.06 5.15 5.24
CA GLY A 26 -13.25 4.37 4.03
C GLY A 26 -12.17 3.30 3.87
N ALA A 27 -12.58 2.03 3.82
CA ALA A 27 -11.68 0.91 3.62
C ALA A 27 -10.96 1.06 2.26
N LYS A 28 -9.67 1.43 2.29
CA LYS A 28 -8.82 1.46 1.09
C LYS A 28 -8.71 0.05 0.52
N LYS A 29 -9.43 -0.22 -0.58
CA LYS A 29 -9.28 -1.44 -1.38
C LYS A 29 -7.83 -1.55 -1.87
N LYS A 30 -7.03 -2.45 -1.27
CA LYS A 30 -5.64 -2.77 -1.68
C LYS A 30 -5.65 -3.58 -2.98
N GLY A 31 -6.18 -3.01 -4.07
CA GLY A 31 -6.27 -3.65 -5.38
C GLY A 31 -5.46 -2.89 -6.41
N GLY A 32 -4.30 -3.41 -6.77
CA GLY A 32 -3.45 -2.81 -7.83
C GLY A 32 -1.96 -3.00 -7.65
N ALA A 33 -1.53 -3.96 -6.83
CA ALA A 33 -0.13 -4.31 -6.68
C ALA A 33 0.17 -5.58 -7.48
N ILE A 34 1.13 -5.49 -8.38
CA ILE A 34 1.56 -6.57 -9.27
C ILE A 34 2.92 -7.08 -8.79
N PHE A 35 3.15 -8.38 -8.88
CA PHE A 35 4.48 -8.96 -8.66
C PHE A 35 5.31 -8.90 -9.94
N ILE A 36 6.55 -8.45 -9.80
CA ILE A 36 7.50 -8.30 -10.90
C ILE A 36 8.79 -9.02 -10.51
N ARG A 37 9.45 -9.61 -11.50
CA ARG A 37 10.74 -10.27 -11.33
C ARG A 37 11.84 -9.31 -11.78
N LEU A 38 12.89 -9.19 -10.98
CA LEU A 38 14.11 -8.48 -11.33
C LEU A 38 15.13 -9.52 -11.75
N VAL A 39 15.50 -9.54 -13.03
CA VAL A 39 16.43 -10.51 -13.61
C VAL A 39 17.82 -9.90 -13.66
N SER A 40 18.85 -10.65 -13.26
CA SER A 40 20.24 -10.19 -13.34
C SER A 40 20.68 -10.03 -14.80
N ALA A 41 21.28 -8.88 -15.13
CA ALA A 41 21.86 -8.66 -16.46
C ALA A 41 23.12 -9.51 -16.72
N ALA A 42 23.70 -10.11 -15.67
CA ALA A 42 24.87 -11.01 -15.79
C ALA A 42 24.53 -12.40 -16.34
N GLY A 43 23.26 -12.71 -16.66
CA GLY A 43 22.89 -13.99 -17.27
C GLY A 43 22.97 -15.21 -16.33
N THR A 44 23.07 -14.98 -15.02
CA THR A 44 23.19 -16.02 -13.99
C THR A 44 21.87 -16.70 -13.63
N GLY A 45 20.75 -16.21 -14.17
CA GLY A 45 19.41 -16.73 -13.90
C GLY A 45 18.90 -16.45 -12.48
N PHE A 46 19.64 -15.67 -11.67
CA PHE A 46 19.18 -15.24 -10.36
C PHE A 46 18.19 -14.09 -10.49
N PHE A 47 17.08 -14.19 -9.76
CA PHE A 47 16.03 -13.18 -9.80
C PHE A 47 15.46 -12.88 -8.42
N TYR A 48 15.13 -11.61 -8.22
CA TYR A 48 14.35 -11.19 -7.05
C TYR A 48 12.88 -11.02 -7.43
N VAL A 49 11.98 -11.30 -6.49
CA VAL A 49 10.56 -10.98 -6.62
C VAL A 49 10.28 -9.71 -5.82
N LYS A 50 9.68 -8.72 -6.46
CA LYS A 50 9.23 -7.48 -5.81
C LYS A 50 7.77 -7.21 -6.15
N LYS A 51 7.08 -6.60 -5.19
CA LYS A 51 5.72 -6.10 -5.36
C LYS A 51 5.78 -4.64 -5.80
N LYS A 52 5.20 -4.32 -6.95
CA LYS A 52 5.14 -2.97 -7.52
C LYS A 52 3.69 -2.56 -7.74
N ASN A 53 3.38 -1.30 -7.44
CA ASN A 53 2.11 -0.70 -7.84
C ASN A 53 2.32 0.06 -9.16
N PRO A 54 1.89 -0.46 -10.32
CA PRO A 54 2.04 0.22 -11.62
C PRO A 54 1.42 1.62 -11.65
N ARG A 55 0.40 1.88 -10.82
CA ARG A 55 -0.24 3.21 -10.72
C ARG A 55 0.66 4.29 -10.10
N LYS A 56 1.61 3.92 -9.23
CA LYS A 56 2.51 4.87 -8.56
C LYS A 56 3.84 5.02 -9.28
N ILE A 57 4.29 3.95 -9.93
CA ILE A 57 5.59 3.90 -10.61
C ILE A 57 5.34 3.30 -12.01
N PRO A 58 5.18 4.14 -13.04
CA PRO A 58 4.98 3.67 -14.41
C PRO A 58 6.29 3.25 -15.09
N GLU A 59 7.42 3.79 -14.64
CA GLU A 59 8.74 3.57 -15.25
C GLU A 59 9.33 2.19 -14.93
N LYS A 60 10.19 1.69 -15.82
CA LYS A 60 10.93 0.44 -15.61
C LYS A 60 11.94 0.64 -14.49
N LEU A 61 11.97 -0.28 -13.52
CA LEU A 61 12.93 -0.23 -12.43
C LEU A 61 14.24 -0.91 -12.84
N GLU A 62 15.33 -0.18 -12.70
CA GLU A 62 16.68 -0.71 -12.82
C GLU A 62 17.39 -0.53 -11.48
N PHE A 63 17.89 -1.64 -10.92
CA PHE A 63 18.57 -1.61 -9.63
C PHE A 63 19.91 -2.28 -9.71
N ARG A 64 20.90 -1.71 -9.02
CA ARG A 64 22.15 -2.41 -8.72
C ARG A 64 21.95 -3.23 -7.45
N LYS A 65 21.98 -4.56 -7.58
CA LYS A 65 21.87 -5.47 -6.44
C LYS A 65 22.96 -6.51 -6.49
N TYR A 66 23.20 -7.14 -5.34
CA TYR A 66 24.17 -8.22 -5.23
C TYR A 66 23.67 -9.48 -5.95
N ASP A 67 24.55 -10.07 -6.75
CA ASP A 67 24.35 -11.41 -7.30
C ASP A 67 25.26 -12.40 -6.56
N PRO A 68 24.71 -13.38 -5.81
CA PRO A 68 25.51 -14.36 -5.07
C PRO A 68 26.28 -15.32 -5.96
N ARG A 69 26.02 -15.36 -7.27
CA ARG A 69 26.76 -16.21 -8.22
C ARG A 69 28.00 -15.51 -8.78
N VAL A 70 27.95 -14.19 -8.95
CA VAL A 70 29.07 -13.38 -9.47
C VAL A 70 29.88 -12.71 -8.35
N ASN A 71 29.35 -12.74 -7.13
CA ASN A 71 29.87 -12.03 -5.96
C ASN A 71 30.06 -10.53 -6.18
N LYS A 72 29.23 -9.93 -7.04
CA LYS A 72 29.32 -8.52 -7.42
C LYS A 72 27.93 -7.90 -7.49
N HIS A 73 27.88 -6.57 -7.38
CA HIS A 73 26.67 -5.82 -7.64
C HIS A 73 26.49 -5.62 -9.13
N VAL A 74 25.43 -6.19 -9.68
CA VAL A 74 25.10 -6.14 -11.09
C VAL A 74 23.81 -5.36 -11.28
N LEU A 75 23.61 -4.82 -12.48
CA LEU A 75 22.34 -4.25 -12.88
C LEU A 75 21.26 -5.36 -12.99
N PHE A 76 20.10 -5.10 -12.42
CA PHE A 76 18.91 -5.93 -12.54
C PHE A 76 17.85 -5.21 -13.34
N THR A 77 17.29 -5.89 -14.34
CA THR A 77 16.22 -5.38 -15.19
C THR A 77 14.88 -5.99 -14.80
N GLU A 78 13.79 -5.25 -14.97
CA GLU A 78 12.44 -5.75 -14.73
C GLU A 78 11.95 -6.66 -15.87
N ALA A 79 11.57 -7.89 -15.50
CA ALA A 79 10.80 -8.80 -16.33
C ALA A 79 9.37 -8.92 -15.75
N LYS A 80 8.37 -8.71 -16.62
CA LYS A 80 6.96 -8.83 -16.25
C LYS A 80 6.63 -10.30 -16.01
N MET A 81 6.03 -10.60 -14.87
CA MET A 81 5.45 -11.92 -14.59
C MET A 81 4.14 -12.02 -15.38
N LYS A 82 3.98 -13.09 -16.18
CA LYS A 82 2.74 -13.36 -16.94
C LYS A 82 1.70 -13.98 -16.01
#